data_AF-A0A944MHD8-F1
#
_entry.id   AF-A0A944MHD8-F1
#
_cell.length_a   1.000
_cell.length_b   1.000
_cell.length_c   1.000
_cell.angle_alpha   90.00
_cell.angle_beta   90.00
_cell.angle_gamma   90.00
#
_symmetry.space_group_name_H-M   'P 1'
#
loop_
_entity.id
_entity.type
_entity.pdbx_description
1 polymer ?
#
loop_
_entity_poly.entity_id
_entity_poly.type
_entity_poly.pdbx_seq_one_letter_code
_entity_poly.pdbx_strand_id
1 'polypeptide(L)'
;MKDINIPVSVTGPGSQPGEEDGAALDILQLPDEMSTFNAPEIPDPDQVRNLDRGMSALSELDGILRLQAEINDPKPEIVDISHLDEENRNLVDQVLGEGEVSMIFRGAHTSARIQESVMAGIWRIRYFDNQGEPVSDAIEVAQVPRLCRRHVFSHASHRVDTQLDSIPEGVLNAPPLLAEINDKVAEYRPGGESHVINLTLLPQTEQDLSFLIERLGEGSLTILSRGYGNCRISSTAVQNVWWVQYFNSQDKNILNTLEIGGVPEVAAAAHEDIRESAQRLNEIMGAYR
;
A
#
# COMPACT_ATOMS: atom_id res chain seq x y z
N MET A 1 -28.09 35.94 64.57
CA MET A 1 -27.83 36.14 63.13
C MET A 1 -28.10 34.80 62.46
N LYS A 2 -28.95 34.74 61.42
CA LYS A 2 -29.20 33.51 60.67
C LYS A 2 -28.06 33.36 59.65
N ASP A 3 -27.33 32.26 59.72
CA ASP A 3 -26.31 31.93 58.73
C ASP A 3 -26.98 31.70 57.37
N ILE A 4 -26.61 32.55 56.40
CA ILE A 4 -27.01 32.42 55.01
C ILE A 4 -26.00 31.47 54.37
N ASN A 5 -26.41 30.21 54.17
CA ASN A 5 -25.61 29.23 53.46
C ASN A 5 -25.85 29.40 51.95
N ILE A 6 -24.97 30.11 51.26
CA ILE A 6 -25.00 30.22 49.79
C ILE A 6 -24.20 29.04 49.23
N PRO A 7 -24.80 28.11 48.47
CA PRO A 7 -24.06 27.02 47.85
C PRO A 7 -23.15 27.58 46.76
N VAL A 8 -21.84 27.59 47.02
CA VAL A 8 -20.83 27.92 46.01
C VAL A 8 -20.69 26.69 45.11
N SER A 9 -21.26 26.77 43.91
CA SER A 9 -21.00 25.78 42.86
C SER A 9 -19.65 26.09 42.23
N VAL A 10 -18.64 25.26 42.52
CA VAL A 10 -17.34 25.33 41.86
C VAL A 10 -17.52 24.82 40.44
N THR A 11 -17.43 25.73 39.47
CA THR A 11 -17.40 25.39 38.04
C THR A 11 -15.94 25.44 37.58
N GLY A 12 -15.39 24.27 37.27
CA GLY A 12 -14.08 24.09 36.66
C GLY A 12 -14.15 23.20 35.41
N PRO A 13 -13.06 23.07 34.63
CA PRO A 13 -13.00 22.16 33.50
C PRO A 13 -13.39 20.73 33.94
N GLY A 14 -14.37 20.11 33.28
CA GLY A 14 -14.93 18.80 33.66
C GLY A 14 -16.20 18.82 34.53
N SER A 15 -16.75 20.00 34.85
CA SER A 15 -18.01 20.14 35.62
C SER A 15 -19.27 20.14 34.76
N GLN A 16 -19.15 19.87 33.46
CA GLN A 16 -20.30 19.80 32.57
C GLN A 16 -21.15 18.57 32.92
N PRO A 17 -22.48 18.70 33.01
CA PRO A 17 -23.34 17.52 33.07
C PRO A 17 -23.06 16.66 31.82
N GLY A 18 -22.95 15.35 32.01
CA GLY A 18 -22.87 14.43 30.88
C GLY A 18 -24.09 14.64 29.97
N GLU A 19 -23.88 14.61 28.66
CA GLU A 19 -24.94 14.82 27.67
C GLU A 19 -26.12 13.85 27.94
N GLU A 20 -27.35 14.37 27.99
CA GLU A 20 -28.57 13.59 28.29
C GLU A 20 -28.84 12.46 27.29
N ASP A 21 -28.21 12.50 26.11
CA ASP A 21 -28.42 11.51 25.04
C ASP A 21 -27.52 10.26 25.13
N GLY A 22 -26.67 10.13 26.15
CA GLY A 22 -25.91 8.91 26.38
C GLY A 22 -24.97 8.51 25.23
N ALA A 23 -24.73 9.41 24.28
CA ALA A 23 -23.72 9.25 23.25
C ALA A 23 -22.36 9.30 23.95
N ALA A 24 -21.86 8.12 24.33
CA ALA A 24 -20.45 7.97 24.62
C ALA A 24 -19.70 8.54 23.41
N LEU A 25 -18.91 9.59 23.62
CA LEU A 25 -17.95 10.02 22.61
C LEU A 25 -17.13 8.78 22.29
N ASP A 26 -17.33 8.22 21.09
CA ASP A 26 -16.51 7.12 20.56
C ASP A 26 -15.16 7.74 20.22
N ILE A 27 -14.40 8.08 21.26
CA ILE A 27 -13.07 8.65 21.14
C ILE A 27 -12.26 7.56 20.46
N LEU A 28 -11.91 7.81 19.20
CA LEU A 28 -10.94 7.02 18.45
C LEU A 28 -9.72 6.80 19.36
N GLN A 29 -9.55 5.56 19.82
CA GLN A 29 -8.41 5.20 20.64
C GLN A 29 -7.14 5.49 19.84
N LEU A 30 -6.20 6.20 20.48
CA LEU A 30 -4.88 6.38 19.90
C LEU A 30 -4.26 4.98 19.70
N PRO A 31 -3.52 4.75 18.61
CA PRO A 31 -2.87 3.46 18.37
C PRO A 31 -1.92 3.14 19.54
N ASP A 32 -2.19 2.05 20.28
CA ASP A 32 -1.32 1.59 21.37
C ASP A 32 -0.16 0.72 20.86
N GLU A 33 -0.34 0.04 19.72
CA GLU A 33 0.68 -0.80 19.07
C GLU A 33 0.87 -0.35 17.62
N MET A 34 2.04 0.22 17.34
CA MET A 34 2.53 0.45 15.99
C MET A 34 3.48 -0.69 15.65
N SER A 35 3.45 -1.18 14.40
CA SER A 35 4.49 -2.09 13.92
C SER A 35 5.85 -1.43 14.13
N THR A 36 6.66 -1.93 15.06
CA THR A 36 7.98 -1.36 15.31
C THR A 36 8.89 -1.65 14.13
N PHE A 37 9.60 -0.61 13.68
CA PHE A 37 10.67 -0.74 12.69
C PHE A 37 11.66 -1.83 13.14
N ASN A 38 11.77 -2.91 12.36
CA ASN A 38 12.77 -3.94 12.58
C ASN A 38 13.98 -3.64 11.69
N ALA A 39 15.11 -3.32 12.32
CA ALA A 39 16.34 -3.11 11.58
C ALA A 39 16.75 -4.41 10.87
N PRO A 40 17.22 -4.32 9.60
CA PRO A 40 17.74 -5.48 8.91
C PRO A 40 18.94 -6.05 9.69
N GLU A 41 19.08 -7.37 9.70
CA GLU A 41 20.23 -8.03 10.29
C GLU A 41 21.41 -7.88 9.32
N ILE A 42 22.36 -7.01 9.65
CA ILE A 42 23.55 -6.79 8.82
C ILE A 42 24.61 -7.83 9.22
N PRO A 43 24.98 -8.78 8.35
CA PRO A 43 25.98 -9.79 8.70
C PRO A 43 27.37 -9.18 8.93
N ASP A 44 28.16 -9.77 9.81
CA ASP A 44 29.53 -9.35 10.06
C ASP A 44 30.41 -9.57 8.80
N PRO A 45 31.42 -8.72 8.52
CA PRO A 45 32.27 -8.87 7.33
C PRO A 45 32.93 -10.25 7.18
N ASP A 46 33.21 -10.93 8.30
CA ASP A 46 33.78 -12.28 8.30
C ASP A 46 32.80 -13.35 7.77
N GLN A 47 31.50 -13.14 7.93
CA GLN A 47 30.45 -14.04 7.45
C GLN A 47 30.20 -13.91 5.94
N VAL A 48 30.62 -12.79 5.35
CA VAL A 48 30.33 -12.43 3.96
C VAL A 48 31.49 -12.78 3.01
N ARG A 49 32.65 -13.19 3.53
CA ARG A 49 33.91 -13.38 2.77
C ARG A 49 33.83 -14.27 1.53
N ASN A 50 32.89 -15.21 1.48
CA ASN A 50 32.71 -16.14 0.35
C ASN A 50 31.39 -15.92 -0.41
N LEU A 51 30.70 -14.81 -0.16
CA LEU A 51 29.38 -14.49 -0.74
C LEU A 51 29.53 -13.44 -1.85
N ASP A 52 30.50 -13.63 -2.74
CA ASP A 52 30.88 -12.67 -3.78
C ASP A 52 29.72 -12.32 -4.71
N ARG A 53 28.84 -13.28 -5.03
CA ARG A 53 27.72 -13.06 -5.96
C ARG A 53 26.63 -12.19 -5.33
N GLY A 54 26.28 -12.45 -4.07
CA GLY A 54 25.33 -11.66 -3.31
C GLY A 54 25.88 -10.24 -3.09
N MET A 55 27.15 -10.11 -2.73
CA MET A 55 27.82 -8.81 -2.60
C MET A 55 27.88 -8.04 -3.92
N SER A 56 28.11 -8.73 -5.04
CA SER A 56 28.08 -8.09 -6.36
C SER A 56 26.68 -7.56 -6.69
N ALA A 57 25.62 -8.32 -6.41
CA ALA A 57 24.24 -7.89 -6.61
C ALA A 57 23.88 -6.69 -5.73
N LEU A 58 24.30 -6.69 -4.46
CA LEU A 58 24.10 -5.55 -3.54
C LEU A 58 24.90 -4.31 -3.99
N SER A 59 26.12 -4.49 -4.51
CA SER A 59 26.92 -3.38 -5.04
C SER A 59 26.32 -2.81 -6.32
N GLU A 60 25.75 -3.64 -7.19
CA GLU A 60 25.00 -3.20 -8.37
C GLU A 60 23.77 -2.40 -7.96
N LEU A 61 23.00 -2.92 -6.99
CA LEU A 61 21.85 -2.25 -6.41
C LEU A 61 22.20 -0.89 -5.80
N ASP A 62 23.27 -0.78 -5.00
CA ASP A 62 23.79 0.49 -4.45
C ASP A 62 24.18 1.48 -5.55
N GLY A 63 24.73 0.99 -6.67
CA GLY A 63 25.00 1.82 -7.85
C GLY A 63 23.71 2.39 -8.48
N ILE A 64 22.74 1.52 -8.74
CA ILE A 64 21.45 1.89 -9.35
C ILE A 64 20.70 2.88 -8.46
N LEU A 65 20.59 2.59 -7.17
CA LEU A 65 19.82 3.39 -6.22
C LEU A 65 20.40 4.80 -6.07
N ARG A 66 21.73 4.94 -6.02
CA ARG A 66 22.40 6.25 -6.02
C ARG A 66 22.17 7.04 -7.30
N LEU A 67 22.15 6.39 -8.46
CA LEU A 67 21.82 7.08 -9.72
C LEU A 67 20.37 7.54 -9.74
N GLN A 68 19.43 6.70 -9.28
CA GLN A 68 18.01 7.04 -9.23
C GLN A 68 17.69 8.16 -8.22
N ALA A 69 18.42 8.23 -7.10
CA ALA A 69 18.29 9.27 -6.09
C ALA A 69 18.49 10.70 -6.65
N GLU A 70 19.30 10.85 -7.71
CA GLU A 70 19.60 12.14 -8.35
C GLU A 70 18.63 12.52 -9.48
N ILE A 71 17.72 11.60 -9.86
CA ILE A 71 16.83 11.77 -11.01
C ILE A 71 15.38 11.87 -10.53
N ASN A 72 14.68 12.94 -10.90
CA ASN A 72 13.23 13.01 -10.70
C ASN A 72 12.51 12.04 -11.66
N ASP A 73 11.62 11.21 -11.12
CA ASP A 73 10.86 10.17 -11.85
C ASP A 73 11.76 9.20 -12.66
N PRO A 74 12.64 8.45 -11.98
CA PRO A 74 13.53 7.50 -12.64
C PRO A 74 12.74 6.34 -13.25
N LYS A 75 13.25 5.80 -14.35
CA LYS A 75 12.72 4.54 -14.89
C LYS A 75 13.06 3.40 -13.93
N PRO A 76 12.16 2.43 -13.74
CA PRO A 76 12.48 1.23 -12.97
C PRO A 76 13.68 0.49 -13.54
N GLU A 77 14.62 0.15 -12.67
CA GLU A 77 15.81 -0.64 -12.97
C GLU A 77 15.77 -1.93 -12.18
N ILE A 78 16.34 -3.01 -12.74
CA ILE A 78 16.19 -4.37 -12.21
C ILE A 78 17.57 -5.02 -12.04
N VAL A 79 17.79 -5.62 -10.88
CA VAL A 79 18.91 -6.54 -10.60
C VAL A 79 18.34 -7.95 -10.54
N ASP A 80 18.75 -8.80 -11.49
CA ASP A 80 18.35 -10.22 -11.49
C ASP A 80 19.18 -11.00 -10.46
N ILE A 81 18.51 -11.67 -9.53
CA ILE A 81 19.13 -12.50 -8.49
C ILE A 81 18.70 -13.98 -8.59
N SER A 82 18.03 -14.36 -9.69
CA SER A 82 17.56 -15.73 -9.92
C SER A 82 18.69 -16.76 -9.90
N HIS A 83 19.90 -16.32 -10.28
CA HIS A 83 21.09 -17.16 -10.40
C HIS A 83 21.86 -17.37 -9.08
N LEU A 84 21.47 -16.69 -7.99
CA LEU A 84 22.13 -16.82 -6.70
C LEU A 84 21.87 -18.20 -6.08
N ASP A 85 22.87 -18.76 -5.40
CA ASP A 85 22.66 -19.90 -4.50
C ASP A 85 21.98 -19.46 -3.20
N GLU A 86 21.69 -20.41 -2.33
CA GLU A 86 20.96 -20.16 -1.08
C GLU A 86 21.70 -19.20 -0.14
N GLU A 87 23.01 -19.37 0.04
CA GLU A 87 23.80 -18.53 0.95
C GLU A 87 23.90 -17.08 0.45
N ASN A 88 24.14 -16.88 -0.85
CA ASN A 88 24.19 -15.54 -1.44
C ASN A 88 22.81 -14.86 -1.45
N ARG A 89 21.73 -15.62 -1.64
CA ARG A 89 20.37 -15.08 -1.54
C ARG A 89 20.01 -14.70 -0.10
N ASN A 90 20.41 -15.49 0.88
CA ASN A 90 20.17 -15.19 2.29
C ASN A 90 20.86 -13.89 2.72
N LEU A 91 22.08 -13.63 2.23
CA LEU A 91 22.75 -12.34 2.46
C LEU A 91 21.92 -11.16 1.93
N VAL A 92 21.41 -11.26 0.70
CA VAL A 92 20.55 -10.23 0.11
C VAL A 92 19.29 -10.03 0.96
N ASP A 93 18.66 -11.13 1.38
CA ASP A 93 17.44 -11.09 2.19
C ASP A 93 17.69 -10.45 3.57
N GLN A 94 18.82 -10.73 4.19
CA GLN A 94 19.25 -10.13 5.46
C GLN A 94 19.48 -8.62 5.33
N VAL A 95 20.21 -8.19 4.30
CA VAL A 95 20.54 -6.77 4.07
C VAL A 95 19.30 -5.95 3.72
N LEU A 96 18.41 -6.49 2.88
CA LEU A 96 17.21 -5.78 2.45
C LEU A 96 16.10 -5.81 3.51
N GLY A 97 15.96 -6.92 4.24
CA GLY A 97 14.84 -7.13 5.15
C GLY A 97 13.47 -7.05 4.46
N GLU A 98 12.42 -7.03 5.27
CA GLU A 98 11.04 -6.87 4.80
C GLU A 98 10.43 -5.60 5.39
N GLY A 99 10.04 -4.69 4.51
CA GLY A 99 9.33 -3.47 4.85
C GLY A 99 7.82 -3.66 5.04
N GLU A 100 7.13 -2.54 5.08
CA GLU A 100 5.72 -2.47 5.49
C GLU A 100 4.76 -2.79 4.33
N VAL A 101 5.20 -2.58 3.08
CA VAL A 101 4.38 -2.76 1.88
C VAL A 101 4.68 -4.10 1.21
N SER A 102 3.61 -4.86 0.94
CA SER A 102 3.67 -6.13 0.23
C SER A 102 2.55 -6.21 -0.80
N MET A 103 2.77 -6.97 -1.87
CA MET A 103 1.80 -7.11 -2.95
C MET A 103 1.71 -8.55 -3.44
N ILE A 104 0.51 -8.93 -3.84
CA ILE A 104 0.24 -10.20 -4.52
C ILE A 104 -0.41 -9.89 -5.85
N PHE A 105 0.25 -10.32 -6.92
CA PHE A 105 -0.28 -10.28 -8.27
C PHE A 105 -0.74 -11.68 -8.70
N ARG A 106 -1.94 -11.78 -9.27
CA ARG A 106 -2.53 -13.01 -9.82
C ARG A 106 -2.96 -12.75 -11.25
N GLY A 107 -2.08 -13.09 -12.20
CA GLY A 107 -2.40 -13.11 -13.63
C GLY A 107 -2.93 -14.48 -14.06
N ALA A 108 -3.40 -14.56 -15.31
CA ALA A 108 -3.95 -15.80 -15.88
C ALA A 108 -2.92 -16.94 -16.02
N HIS A 109 -1.65 -16.59 -16.20
CA HIS A 109 -0.57 -17.56 -16.48
C HIS A 109 0.68 -17.38 -15.59
N THR A 110 0.70 -16.35 -14.76
CA THR A 110 1.80 -16.08 -13.84
C THR A 110 1.26 -15.37 -12.62
N SER A 111 1.87 -15.62 -11.47
CA SER A 111 1.64 -14.85 -10.26
C SER A 111 2.95 -14.21 -9.81
N ALA A 112 2.86 -13.14 -9.03
CA ALA A 112 4.03 -12.54 -8.43
C ALA A 112 3.78 -12.23 -6.95
N ARG A 113 4.82 -12.39 -6.15
CA ARG A 113 4.90 -11.88 -4.78
C ARG A 113 5.90 -10.76 -4.76
N ILE A 114 5.48 -9.62 -4.23
CA ILE A 114 6.28 -8.40 -4.20
C ILE A 114 6.38 -7.94 -2.76
N GLN A 115 7.59 -7.62 -2.32
CA GLN A 115 7.85 -7.17 -0.95
C GLN A 115 8.79 -5.97 -1.03
N GLU A 116 8.37 -4.85 -0.47
CA GLU A 116 9.28 -3.72 -0.26
C GLU A 116 10.31 -4.11 0.79
N SER A 117 11.54 -3.66 0.62
CA SER A 117 12.56 -3.78 1.64
C SER A 117 12.32 -2.80 2.79
N VAL A 118 13.12 -2.87 3.86
CA VAL A 118 13.11 -1.85 4.92
C VAL A 118 13.63 -0.48 4.44
N MET A 119 14.15 -0.43 3.22
CA MET A 119 14.55 0.75 2.46
C MET A 119 13.53 0.98 1.33
N ALA A 120 12.81 2.09 1.43
CA ALA A 120 11.73 2.43 0.53
C ALA A 120 12.18 2.51 -0.95
N GLY A 121 11.31 2.05 -1.84
CA GLY A 121 11.56 2.04 -3.28
C GLY A 121 12.49 0.92 -3.77
N ILE A 122 12.96 0.04 -2.89
CA ILE A 122 13.63 -1.21 -3.25
C ILE A 122 12.63 -2.36 -3.08
N TRP A 123 12.33 -3.06 -4.16
CA TRP A 123 11.28 -4.08 -4.20
C TRP A 123 11.83 -5.42 -4.62
N ARG A 124 11.62 -6.46 -3.82
CA ARG A 124 11.86 -7.83 -4.28
C ARG A 124 10.62 -8.35 -5.00
N ILE A 125 10.79 -8.83 -6.22
CA ILE A 125 9.74 -9.37 -7.08
C ILE A 125 10.07 -10.82 -7.44
N ARG A 126 9.24 -11.74 -6.97
CA ARG A 126 9.33 -13.16 -7.31
C ARG A 126 8.14 -13.56 -8.18
N TYR A 127 8.43 -14.04 -9.39
CA TYR A 127 7.41 -14.57 -10.30
C TYR A 127 7.31 -16.07 -10.16
N PHE A 128 6.08 -16.57 -10.28
CA PHE A 128 5.75 -17.98 -10.22
C PHE A 128 4.91 -18.37 -11.44
N ASP A 129 5.08 -19.59 -11.92
CA ASP A 129 4.24 -20.15 -12.97
C ASP A 129 2.89 -20.65 -12.42
N ASN A 130 2.11 -21.32 -13.28
CA ASN A 130 0.80 -21.87 -12.90
C ASN A 130 0.87 -23.08 -11.95
N GLN A 131 2.04 -23.69 -11.80
CA GLN A 131 2.28 -24.79 -10.87
C GLN A 131 2.76 -24.28 -9.50
N GLY A 132 3.07 -22.98 -9.41
CA GLY A 132 3.59 -22.35 -8.21
C GLY A 132 5.10 -22.43 -8.10
N GLU A 133 5.80 -22.84 -9.17
CA GLU A 133 7.25 -22.93 -9.18
C GLU A 133 7.88 -21.56 -9.47
N PRO A 134 8.97 -21.19 -8.79
CA PRO A 134 9.63 -19.91 -8.99
C PRO A 134 10.26 -19.85 -10.39
N VAL A 135 9.87 -18.83 -11.16
CA VAL A 135 10.37 -18.58 -12.51
C VAL A 135 11.50 -17.57 -12.51
N SER A 136 11.41 -16.55 -11.65
CA SER A 136 12.46 -15.54 -11.49
C SER A 136 12.38 -14.86 -10.13
N ASP A 137 13.52 -14.36 -9.67
CA ASP A 137 13.70 -13.59 -8.45
C ASP A 137 14.56 -12.36 -8.78
N ALA A 138 14.00 -11.17 -8.59
CA ALA A 138 14.64 -9.93 -8.98
C ALA A 138 14.40 -8.83 -7.95
N ILE A 139 15.31 -7.88 -7.90
CA ILE A 139 15.15 -6.64 -7.13
C ILE A 139 14.90 -5.52 -8.13
N GLU A 140 13.84 -4.74 -7.91
CA GLU A 140 13.49 -3.58 -8.71
C GLU A 140 13.62 -2.31 -7.88
N VAL A 141 14.28 -1.29 -8.43
CA VAL A 141 14.32 0.05 -7.83
C VAL A 141 13.33 0.95 -8.56
N ALA A 142 12.28 1.36 -7.85
CA ALA A 142 11.19 2.19 -8.38
C ALA A 142 10.34 2.77 -7.25
N GLN A 143 9.65 3.89 -7.50
CA GLN A 143 8.60 4.41 -6.59
C GLN A 143 7.53 3.34 -6.31
N VAL A 144 7.12 2.64 -7.36
CA VAL A 144 6.22 1.50 -7.29
C VAL A 144 6.63 0.51 -8.37
N PRO A 145 6.55 -0.81 -8.13
CA PRO A 145 6.92 -1.82 -9.11
C PRO A 145 6.23 -1.59 -10.46
N ARG A 146 6.98 -1.75 -11.55
CA ARG A 146 6.52 -1.59 -12.92
C ARG A 146 5.34 -2.51 -13.24
N LEU A 147 5.27 -3.66 -12.59
CA LEU A 147 4.15 -4.59 -12.66
C LEU A 147 2.82 -3.87 -12.37
N CYS A 148 2.80 -3.02 -11.33
CA CYS A 148 1.62 -2.28 -10.88
C CYS A 148 1.07 -1.31 -11.95
N ARG A 149 1.94 -0.79 -12.83
CA ARG A 149 1.58 0.16 -13.89
C ARG A 149 1.20 -0.52 -15.23
N ARG A 150 1.83 -1.64 -15.60
CA ARG A 150 1.69 -2.22 -16.95
C ARG A 150 0.78 -3.44 -17.05
N HIS A 151 0.73 -4.28 -16.02
CA HIS A 151 0.13 -5.62 -16.14
C HIS A 151 -1.21 -5.76 -15.40
N VAL A 152 -1.43 -4.95 -14.36
CA VAL A 152 -2.61 -5.04 -13.47
C VAL A 152 -3.93 -4.99 -14.23
N PHE A 153 -4.08 -4.02 -15.14
CA PHE A 153 -5.33 -3.80 -15.88
C PHE A 153 -5.31 -4.39 -17.30
N SER A 154 -4.39 -5.32 -17.60
CA SER A 154 -4.24 -5.90 -18.95
C SER A 154 -5.50 -6.60 -19.49
N HIS A 155 -6.36 -7.09 -18.59
CA HIS A 155 -7.63 -7.76 -18.91
C HIS A 155 -8.84 -7.03 -18.32
N ALA A 156 -8.65 -5.81 -17.81
CA ALA A 156 -9.72 -5.05 -17.18
C ALA A 156 -10.63 -4.41 -18.23
N SER A 157 -11.91 -4.28 -17.89
CA SER A 157 -12.89 -3.58 -18.72
C SER A 157 -12.63 -2.08 -18.70
N HIS A 158 -12.82 -1.41 -19.84
CA HIS A 158 -12.69 0.06 -19.92
C HIS A 158 -13.90 0.82 -19.33
N ARG A 159 -14.92 0.10 -18.87
CA ARG A 159 -16.11 0.65 -18.23
C ARG A 159 -16.78 -0.40 -17.36
N VAL A 160 -17.47 0.08 -16.34
CA VAL A 160 -18.39 -0.70 -15.52
C VAL A 160 -19.71 -0.87 -16.25
N ASP A 161 -20.37 -2.01 -16.04
CA ASP A 161 -21.77 -2.19 -16.42
C ASP A 161 -22.67 -1.36 -15.50
N THR A 162 -23.40 -0.41 -16.10
CA THR A 162 -24.34 0.48 -15.42
C THR A 162 -25.79 0.07 -15.64
N GLN A 163 -26.06 -1.13 -16.16
CA GLN A 163 -27.43 -1.62 -16.34
C GLN A 163 -28.14 -1.68 -14.99
N LEU A 164 -29.30 -1.04 -14.94
CA LEU A 164 -30.16 -0.95 -13.76
C LEU A 164 -31.25 -2.03 -13.73
N ASP A 165 -31.18 -2.97 -14.66
CA ASP A 165 -32.13 -4.07 -14.76
C ASP A 165 -31.90 -5.02 -13.58
N SER A 166 -32.78 -4.95 -12.57
CA SER A 166 -32.73 -5.70 -11.31
C SER A 166 -31.69 -5.20 -10.30
N ILE A 167 -31.73 -3.91 -9.96
CA ILE A 167 -31.08 -3.40 -8.74
C ILE A 167 -31.59 -4.19 -7.53
N PRO A 168 -30.73 -4.84 -6.73
CA PRO A 168 -31.14 -5.56 -5.53
C PRO A 168 -31.86 -4.64 -4.53
N GLU A 169 -32.78 -5.22 -3.74
CA GLU A 169 -33.43 -4.48 -2.67
C GLU A 169 -32.39 -3.94 -1.67
N GLY A 170 -32.54 -2.68 -1.27
CA GLY A 170 -31.62 -2.02 -0.33
C GLY A 170 -30.43 -1.29 -0.98
N VAL A 171 -30.21 -1.44 -2.29
CA VAL A 171 -29.26 -0.60 -3.04
C VAL A 171 -29.91 0.74 -3.35
N LEU A 172 -29.26 1.83 -2.94
CA LEU A 172 -29.77 3.19 -3.03
C LEU A 172 -28.80 4.11 -3.79
N ASN A 173 -27.54 4.16 -3.35
CA ASN A 173 -26.57 5.16 -3.78
C ASN A 173 -25.45 4.63 -4.68
N ALA A 174 -25.32 3.31 -4.85
CA ALA A 174 -24.32 2.74 -5.75
C ALA A 174 -24.51 3.09 -7.25
N PRO A 175 -25.72 3.10 -7.84
CA PRO A 175 -25.90 3.35 -9.28
C PRO A 175 -25.30 4.66 -9.82
N PRO A 176 -25.51 5.84 -9.21
CA PRO A 176 -24.88 7.07 -9.70
C PRO A 176 -23.34 7.03 -9.59
N LEU A 177 -22.78 6.32 -8.61
CA LEU A 177 -21.33 6.15 -8.49
C LEU A 177 -20.75 5.35 -9.66
N LEU A 178 -21.45 4.35 -10.17
CA LEU A 178 -21.00 3.61 -11.36
C LEU A 178 -20.93 4.50 -12.61
N ALA A 179 -21.86 5.45 -12.74
CA ALA A 179 -21.83 6.44 -13.82
C ALA A 179 -20.63 7.40 -13.66
N GLU A 180 -20.41 7.92 -12.45
CA GLU A 180 -19.26 8.78 -12.13
C GLU A 180 -17.92 8.08 -12.41
N ILE A 181 -17.79 6.81 -12.01
CA ILE A 181 -16.60 6.00 -12.30
C ILE A 181 -16.38 5.89 -13.81
N ASN A 182 -17.42 5.61 -14.59
CA ASN A 182 -17.30 5.51 -16.05
C ASN A 182 -16.84 6.82 -16.69
N ASP A 183 -17.37 7.95 -16.24
CA ASP A 183 -16.95 9.27 -16.73
C ASP A 183 -15.48 9.52 -16.40
N LYS A 184 -15.05 9.25 -15.16
CA LYS A 184 -13.67 9.47 -14.72
C LYS A 184 -12.64 8.53 -15.33
N VAL A 185 -13.01 7.26 -15.53
CA VAL A 185 -12.18 6.29 -16.26
C VAL A 185 -11.94 6.75 -17.70
N ALA A 186 -12.96 7.31 -18.37
CA ALA A 186 -12.82 7.81 -19.74
C ALA A 186 -11.97 9.09 -19.84
N GLU A 187 -12.03 9.95 -18.83
CA GLU A 187 -11.24 11.20 -18.74
C GLU A 187 -9.77 10.96 -18.39
N TYR A 188 -9.47 9.93 -17.58
CA TYR A 188 -8.13 9.71 -17.05
C TYR A 188 -7.06 9.54 -18.15
N ARG A 189 -5.88 10.13 -17.91
CA ARG A 189 -4.67 9.97 -18.72
C ARG A 189 -3.50 9.64 -17.79
N PRO A 190 -2.56 8.78 -18.20
CA PRO A 190 -1.40 8.44 -17.38
C PRO A 190 -0.65 9.69 -16.90
N GLY A 191 -0.38 9.77 -15.60
CA GLY A 191 0.24 10.93 -14.95
C GLY A 191 -0.72 12.05 -14.56
N GLY A 192 -2.02 11.94 -14.87
CA GLY A 192 -3.04 12.82 -14.32
C GLY A 192 -3.34 12.53 -12.85
N GLU A 193 -3.94 13.50 -12.18
CA GLU A 193 -4.43 13.38 -10.80
C GLU A 193 -5.53 12.32 -10.71
N SER A 194 -5.50 11.52 -9.66
CA SER A 194 -6.54 10.51 -9.39
C SER A 194 -7.81 11.18 -8.86
N HIS A 195 -8.97 10.77 -9.38
CA HIS A 195 -10.26 11.17 -8.82
C HIS A 195 -10.61 10.24 -7.65
N VAL A 196 -10.96 10.81 -6.50
CA VAL A 196 -11.24 10.03 -5.28
C VAL A 196 -12.71 10.15 -4.90
N ILE A 197 -13.41 9.02 -4.86
CA ILE A 197 -14.77 8.90 -4.32
C ILE A 197 -14.66 8.37 -2.90
N ASN A 198 -15.01 9.20 -1.91
CA ASN A 198 -15.01 8.80 -0.51
C ASN A 198 -16.33 8.13 -0.13
N LEU A 199 -16.33 6.80 -0.10
CA LEU A 199 -17.53 6.00 0.22
C LEU A 199 -17.96 6.16 1.68
N THR A 200 -17.01 6.39 2.61
CA THR A 200 -17.29 6.58 4.04
C THR A 200 -18.10 7.85 4.32
N LEU A 201 -17.92 8.91 3.51
CA LEU A 201 -18.66 10.17 3.66
C LEU A 201 -20.02 10.17 2.95
N LEU A 202 -20.32 9.13 2.17
CA LEU A 202 -21.60 8.97 1.49
C LEU A 202 -22.54 8.12 2.34
N PRO A 203 -23.86 8.35 2.29
CA PRO A 203 -24.84 7.52 3.00
C PRO A 203 -24.99 6.16 2.28
N GLN A 204 -24.03 5.25 2.43
CA GLN A 204 -24.04 3.95 1.77
C GLN A 204 -24.75 2.90 2.63
N THR A 205 -25.56 2.05 2.00
CA THR A 205 -26.03 0.81 2.63
C THR A 205 -24.99 -0.31 2.45
N GLU A 206 -25.10 -1.39 3.23
CA GLU A 206 -24.27 -2.59 3.01
C GLU A 206 -24.52 -3.21 1.63
N GLN A 207 -25.76 -3.10 1.14
CA GLN A 207 -26.16 -3.55 -0.18
C GLN A 207 -25.52 -2.69 -1.27
N ASP A 208 -25.39 -1.37 -1.08
CA ASP A 208 -24.66 -0.50 -2.01
C ASP A 208 -23.21 -0.96 -2.17
N LEU A 209 -22.50 -1.19 -1.06
CA LEU A 209 -21.12 -1.66 -1.10
C LEU A 209 -21.00 -3.02 -1.78
N SER A 210 -21.90 -3.95 -1.46
CA SER A 210 -21.92 -5.29 -2.06
C SER A 210 -22.16 -5.21 -3.57
N PHE A 211 -23.07 -4.33 -4.01
CA PHE A 211 -23.36 -4.10 -5.41
C PHE A 211 -22.16 -3.46 -6.15
N LEU A 212 -21.46 -2.51 -5.52
CA LEU A 212 -20.22 -1.94 -6.07
C LEU A 212 -19.13 -3.00 -6.23
N ILE A 213 -18.92 -3.86 -5.23
CA ILE A 213 -17.94 -4.97 -5.29
C ILE A 213 -18.24 -5.89 -6.46
N GLU A 214 -19.51 -6.31 -6.60
CA GLU A 214 -19.95 -7.19 -7.68
C GLU A 214 -19.72 -6.55 -9.06
N ARG A 215 -20.11 -5.28 -9.21
CA ARG A 215 -20.06 -4.57 -10.50
C ARG A 215 -18.65 -4.20 -10.94
N LEU A 216 -17.80 -3.78 -10.00
CA LEU A 216 -16.41 -3.45 -10.28
C LEU A 216 -15.54 -4.71 -10.47
N GLY A 217 -15.91 -5.80 -9.81
CA GLY A 217 -15.18 -7.07 -9.84
C GLY A 217 -13.79 -6.98 -9.23
N GLU A 218 -13.19 -8.16 -9.01
CA GLU A 218 -11.82 -8.26 -8.48
C GLU A 218 -10.79 -8.13 -9.61
N GLY A 219 -9.79 -7.28 -9.39
CA GLY A 219 -8.64 -7.18 -10.27
C GLY A 219 -7.53 -8.16 -9.90
N SER A 220 -6.36 -7.97 -10.51
CA SER A 220 -5.24 -8.91 -10.41
C SER A 220 -4.22 -8.57 -9.33
N LEU A 221 -4.26 -7.38 -8.74
CA LEU A 221 -3.29 -6.92 -7.74
C LEU A 221 -3.98 -6.57 -6.41
N THR A 222 -3.42 -7.09 -5.33
CA THR A 222 -3.70 -6.65 -3.96
C THR A 222 -2.41 -6.13 -3.34
N ILE A 223 -2.46 -4.97 -2.71
CA ILE A 223 -1.37 -4.34 -1.98
C ILE A 223 -1.82 -4.23 -0.52
N LEU A 224 -0.92 -4.58 0.39
CA LEU A 224 -1.09 -4.40 1.82
C LEU A 224 0.04 -3.51 2.32
N SER A 225 -0.32 -2.37 2.90
CA SER A 225 0.60 -1.52 3.65
C SER A 225 0.28 -1.66 5.13
N ARG A 226 1.25 -2.12 5.94
CA ARG A 226 1.10 -2.35 7.39
C ARG A 226 1.68 -1.22 8.25
N GLY A 227 2.11 -0.15 7.60
CA GLY A 227 2.77 0.98 8.22
C GLY A 227 1.84 2.00 8.85
N TYR A 228 2.36 3.22 8.99
CA TYR A 228 1.52 4.37 9.28
C TYR A 228 0.47 4.55 8.17
N GLY A 229 -0.80 4.44 8.52
CA GLY A 229 -1.89 4.39 7.53
C GLY A 229 -2.14 2.99 6.96
N ASN A 230 -2.13 1.96 7.82
CA ASN A 230 -2.50 0.58 7.51
C ASN A 230 -3.66 0.54 6.52
N CYS A 231 -3.39 0.04 5.32
CA CYS A 231 -4.39 0.01 4.26
C CYS A 231 -4.27 -1.23 3.38
N ARG A 232 -5.42 -1.61 2.84
CA ARG A 232 -5.56 -2.60 1.78
C ARG A 232 -6.00 -1.90 0.52
N ILE A 233 -5.24 -2.10 -0.54
CA ILE A 233 -5.52 -1.56 -1.87
C ILE A 233 -5.74 -2.74 -2.79
N SER A 234 -6.83 -2.74 -3.54
CA SER A 234 -7.11 -3.76 -4.54
C SER A 234 -7.39 -3.08 -5.87
N SER A 235 -6.74 -3.55 -6.93
CA SER A 235 -7.21 -3.25 -8.29
C SER A 235 -8.57 -3.91 -8.50
N THR A 236 -9.45 -3.26 -9.27
CA THR A 236 -10.73 -3.86 -9.70
C THR A 236 -10.61 -4.49 -11.09
N ALA A 237 -11.67 -5.13 -11.58
CA ALA A 237 -11.77 -5.59 -12.96
C ALA A 237 -12.05 -4.45 -13.96
N VAL A 238 -12.04 -3.19 -13.50
CA VAL A 238 -12.28 -1.98 -14.30
C VAL A 238 -10.99 -1.15 -14.34
N GLN A 239 -10.65 -0.66 -15.54
CA GLN A 239 -9.37 -0.04 -15.80
C GLN A 239 -9.15 1.19 -14.90
N ASN A 240 -7.98 1.27 -14.26
CA ASN A 240 -7.55 2.39 -13.42
C ASN A 240 -8.42 2.65 -12.19
N VAL A 241 -9.31 1.73 -11.82
CA VAL A 241 -10.14 1.85 -10.61
C VAL A 241 -9.53 0.99 -9.51
N TRP A 242 -9.18 1.64 -8.41
CA TRP A 242 -8.61 1.04 -7.22
C TRP A 242 -9.60 1.18 -6.07
N TRP A 243 -9.71 0.12 -5.28
CA TRP A 243 -10.45 0.13 -4.03
C TRP A 243 -9.45 0.22 -2.89
N VAL A 244 -9.50 1.31 -2.13
CA VAL A 244 -8.57 1.58 -1.02
C VAL A 244 -9.32 1.63 0.30
N GLN A 245 -8.85 0.84 1.26
CA GLN A 245 -9.47 0.69 2.57
C GLN A 245 -8.41 0.93 3.64
N TYR A 246 -8.63 1.93 4.50
CA TYR A 246 -7.76 2.22 5.63
C TYR A 246 -8.35 1.67 6.91
N PHE A 247 -7.47 1.18 7.77
CA PHE A 247 -7.81 0.52 9.03
C PHE A 247 -7.11 1.22 10.19
N ASN A 248 -7.76 1.28 11.34
CA ASN A 248 -7.11 1.69 12.58
C ASN A 248 -6.34 0.52 13.22
N SER A 249 -5.77 0.75 14.40
CA SER A 249 -5.05 -0.27 15.19
C SER A 249 -5.90 -1.45 15.67
N GLN A 250 -7.23 -1.35 15.58
CA GLN A 250 -8.18 -2.41 15.94
C GLN A 250 -8.76 -3.13 14.71
N ASP A 251 -8.14 -2.96 13.53
CA ASP A 251 -8.61 -3.48 12.24
C ASP A 251 -10.03 -3.00 11.84
N LYS A 252 -10.52 -1.91 12.44
CA LYS A 252 -11.77 -1.28 12.02
C LYS A 252 -11.50 -0.42 10.79
N ASN A 253 -12.28 -0.63 9.72
CA ASN A 253 -12.22 0.25 8.55
C ASN A 253 -12.66 1.67 8.94
N ILE A 254 -11.77 2.64 8.74
CA ILE A 254 -11.99 4.05 9.10
C ILE A 254 -12.18 4.94 7.88
N LEU A 255 -11.69 4.50 6.71
CA LEU A 255 -11.85 5.20 5.45
C LEU A 255 -11.92 4.17 4.32
N ASN A 256 -12.88 4.37 3.43
CA ASN A 256 -13.14 3.52 2.28
C ASN A 256 -13.29 4.42 1.04
N THR A 257 -12.40 4.27 0.06
CA THR A 257 -12.34 5.09 -1.14
C THR A 257 -12.27 4.25 -2.40
N LEU A 258 -12.86 4.78 -3.47
CA LEU A 258 -12.57 4.37 -4.84
C LEU A 258 -11.69 5.43 -5.47
N GLU A 259 -10.52 5.05 -5.93
CA GLU A 259 -9.55 5.95 -6.56
C GLU A 259 -9.45 5.61 -8.04
N ILE A 260 -9.80 6.56 -8.90
CA ILE A 260 -9.79 6.42 -10.34
C ILE A 260 -8.59 7.16 -10.90
N GLY A 261 -7.54 6.43 -11.23
CA GLY A 261 -6.31 6.98 -11.79
C GLY A 261 -5.09 6.06 -11.70
N GLY A 262 -3.96 6.65 -11.33
CA GLY A 262 -2.68 5.94 -11.18
C GLY A 262 -2.72 4.94 -10.02
N VAL A 263 -1.60 4.24 -9.78
CA VAL A 263 -1.48 3.47 -8.53
C VAL A 263 -1.62 4.43 -7.34
N PRO A 264 -2.42 4.12 -6.30
CA PRO A 264 -2.61 4.97 -5.14
C PRO A 264 -1.27 5.43 -4.54
N GLU A 265 -1.16 6.72 -4.24
CA GLU A 265 0.09 7.34 -3.79
C GLU A 265 0.61 6.73 -2.49
N VAL A 266 -0.29 6.29 -1.61
CA VAL A 266 0.05 5.61 -0.35
C VAL A 266 0.82 4.29 -0.54
N ALA A 267 0.82 3.71 -1.74
CA ALA A 267 1.61 2.52 -2.07
C ALA A 267 2.93 2.83 -2.79
N ALA A 268 3.21 4.11 -3.09
CA ALA A 268 4.41 4.53 -3.79
C ALA A 268 5.40 5.16 -2.81
N ALA A 269 6.67 4.76 -2.91
CA ALA A 269 7.76 5.40 -2.21
C ALA A 269 7.97 6.82 -2.76
N ALA A 270 8.06 7.81 -1.88
CA ALA A 270 8.35 9.16 -2.29
C ALA A 270 9.82 9.27 -2.75
N HIS A 271 10.12 10.31 -3.53
CA HIS A 271 11.47 10.46 -4.08
C HIS A 271 12.51 10.74 -2.99
N GLU A 272 12.11 11.45 -1.93
CA GLU A 272 12.89 11.64 -0.71
C GLU A 272 13.23 10.34 0.00
N ASP A 273 12.29 9.39 0.09
CA ASP A 273 12.52 8.10 0.76
C ASP A 273 13.50 7.23 -0.04
N ILE A 274 13.46 7.33 -1.37
CA ILE A 274 14.45 6.68 -2.26
C ILE A 274 15.84 7.28 -2.04
N ARG A 275 15.95 8.60 -1.88
CA ARG A 275 17.24 9.26 -1.58
C ARG A 275 17.79 8.84 -0.21
N GLU A 276 16.95 8.76 0.80
CA GLU A 276 17.33 8.25 2.12
C GLU A 276 17.78 6.78 2.05
N SER A 277 17.03 5.96 1.31
CA SER A 277 17.37 4.56 1.05
C SER A 277 18.72 4.40 0.35
N ALA A 278 19.05 5.30 -0.59
CA ALA A 278 20.36 5.34 -1.24
C ALA A 278 21.50 5.60 -0.25
N GLN A 279 21.31 6.54 0.69
CA GLN A 279 22.30 6.82 1.73
C GLN A 279 22.47 5.61 2.65
N ARG A 280 21.35 5.03 3.10
CA ARG A 280 21.33 3.89 4.01
C ARG A 280 22.00 2.66 3.42
N LEU A 281 21.66 2.29 2.19
CA LEU A 281 22.31 1.16 1.52
C LEU A 281 23.80 1.43 1.33
N ASN A 282 24.20 2.67 1.02
CA ASN A 282 25.60 3.01 0.86
C ASN A 282 26.41 2.86 2.16
N GLU A 283 25.83 3.26 3.30
CA GLU A 283 26.42 3.08 4.63
C GLU A 283 26.61 1.60 4.96
N ILE A 284 25.57 0.77 4.71
CA ILE A 284 25.64 -0.69 4.89
C ILE A 284 26.77 -1.27 4.02
N MET A 285 26.81 -0.90 2.74
CA MET A 285 27.86 -1.35 1.83
C MET A 285 29.26 -0.86 2.23
N GLY A 286 29.35 0.27 2.93
CA GLY A 286 30.59 0.80 3.49
C GLY A 286 31.21 -0.09 4.57
N ALA A 287 30.41 -0.90 5.27
CA ALA A 287 30.92 -1.85 6.27
C ALA A 287 31.67 -3.05 5.64
N TYR A 288 31.50 -3.27 4.33
CA TYR A 288 32.10 -4.39 3.59
C TYR A 288 33.23 -3.98 2.64
N ARG A 289 33.58 -2.69 2.56
CA ARG A 289 34.66 -2.14 1.74
C ARG A 289 35.94 -1.97 2.55
#